data_AF-W3RQF3-F1
#
_entry.id   AF-W3RQF3-F1
#
_cell.length_a   1.000
_cell.length_b   1.000
_cell.length_c   1.000
_cell.angle_alpha   90.00
_cell.angle_beta   90.00
_cell.angle_gamma   90.00
#
_symmetry.space_group_name_H-M   'P 1'
#
loop_
_entity.id
_entity.type
_entity.pdbx_description
1 polymer ?
#
loop_
_entity_poly.entity_id
_entity_poly.type
_entity_poly.pdbx_seq_one_letter_code
_entity_poly.pdbx_strand_id
1 'polypeptide(L)'
;MDRHRYGEQIEALKKYAAIPEIPSDPYDIAAGAAQRAMSVYDLALSPDEQRAYQYAMDNSDEKGPCCCQCWRWRVYGGLAKFLIREHRFTGEQLVDVWNLSSGCGGGAEHHHG
;
A
#
# COMPACT_ATOMS: atom_id res chain seq x y z
N MET A 1 -4.24 -10.99 14.09
CA MET A 1 -3.23 -11.29 13.05
C MET A 1 -3.23 -12.79 12.83
N ASP A 2 -3.50 -13.20 11.60
CA ASP A 2 -3.36 -14.60 11.18
C ASP A 2 -1.89 -14.90 10.86
N ARG A 3 -1.33 -15.96 11.45
CA ARG A 3 0.10 -16.31 11.31
C ARG A 3 0.45 -16.87 9.93
N HIS A 4 -0.49 -17.60 9.31
CA HIS A 4 -0.28 -18.17 7.98
C HIS A 4 -0.24 -17.03 6.95
N ARG A 5 -1.24 -16.16 6.97
CA ARG A 5 -1.30 -14.96 6.12
C ARG A 5 -0.08 -14.08 6.33
N TYR A 6 0.32 -13.84 7.58
CA TYR A 6 1.51 -13.03 7.88
C TYR A 6 2.77 -13.63 7.21
N GLY A 7 2.97 -14.95 7.28
CA GLY A 7 4.07 -15.61 6.59
C GLY A 7 4.04 -15.40 5.07
N GLU A 8 2.86 -15.55 4.45
CA GLU A 8 2.68 -15.29 3.02
C GLU A 8 2.98 -13.84 2.64
N GLN A 9 2.56 -12.88 3.47
CA GLN A 9 2.83 -11.46 3.27
C GLN A 9 4.34 -11.18 3.29
N ILE A 10 5.05 -11.68 4.31
CA ILE A 10 6.50 -11.49 4.43
C ILE A 10 7.25 -12.08 3.24
N GLU A 11 6.90 -13.30 2.83
CA GLU A 11 7.55 -13.94 1.68
C GLU A 11 7.24 -13.21 0.37
N ALA A 12 5.99 -12.80 0.14
CA ALA A 12 5.59 -12.10 -1.08
C ALA A 12 6.20 -10.69 -1.18
N LEU A 13 6.35 -9.97 -0.07
CA LEU A 13 6.93 -8.62 -0.04
C LEU A 13 8.42 -8.60 -0.42
N LYS A 14 9.13 -9.73 -0.35
CA LYS A 14 10.54 -9.82 -0.78
C LYS A 14 10.75 -9.41 -2.23
N LYS A 15 9.75 -9.55 -3.11
CA LYS A 15 9.85 -9.10 -4.51
C LYS A 15 10.06 -7.58 -4.64
N TYR A 16 9.70 -6.83 -3.61
CA TYR A 16 9.88 -5.38 -3.53
C TYR A 16 11.09 -4.94 -2.71
N ALA A 17 11.95 -5.86 -2.28
CA ALA A 17 13.09 -5.54 -1.40
C ALA A 17 14.09 -4.52 -1.99
N ALA A 18 14.07 -4.30 -3.30
CA ALA A 18 14.88 -3.26 -3.96
C ALA A 18 14.34 -1.83 -3.77
N ILE A 19 13.14 -1.65 -3.19
CA ILE A 19 12.49 -0.37 -2.96
C ILE A 19 12.36 -0.16 -1.44
N PRO A 20 13.28 0.59 -0.80
CA PRO A 20 13.33 0.75 0.65
C PRO A 20 12.08 1.38 1.28
N GLU A 21 11.30 2.12 0.50
CA GLU A 21 10.06 2.76 0.94
C GLU A 21 8.90 1.77 1.12
N ILE A 22 8.96 0.58 0.50
CA ILE A 22 7.97 -0.49 0.71
C ILE A 22 8.39 -1.28 1.96
N PRO A 23 7.60 -1.26 3.05
CA PRO A 23 7.93 -2.02 4.25
C PRO A 23 8.00 -3.51 3.93
N SER A 24 9.09 -4.17 4.33
CA SER A 24 9.24 -5.63 4.21
C SER A 24 8.36 -6.40 5.19
N ASP A 25 7.89 -5.74 6.24
CA ASP A 25 6.89 -6.24 7.18
C ASP A 25 5.69 -5.28 7.20
N PRO A 26 4.46 -5.74 6.92
CA PRO A 26 3.28 -4.88 6.86
C PRO A 26 2.85 -4.32 8.22
N TYR A 27 3.40 -4.84 9.32
CA TYR A 27 3.14 -4.41 10.69
C TYR A 27 4.31 -3.62 11.31
N ASP A 28 5.49 -3.60 10.67
CA ASP A 28 6.63 -2.78 11.08
C ASP A 28 6.97 -1.73 10.01
N ILE A 29 6.36 -0.55 10.16
CA ILE A 29 6.56 0.58 9.26
C ILE A 29 7.56 1.54 9.91
N ALA A 30 8.78 1.60 9.38
CA ALA A 30 9.80 2.53 9.85
C ALA A 30 9.30 3.98 9.84
N ALA A 31 9.43 4.68 10.96
CA ALA A 31 8.87 6.02 11.15
C ALA A 31 9.33 7.02 10.07
N GLY A 32 10.59 6.96 9.66
CA GLY A 32 11.12 7.82 8.59
C GLY A 32 10.49 7.54 7.22
N ALA A 33 10.19 6.27 6.91
CA ALA A 33 9.49 5.90 5.68
C ALA A 33 8.03 6.36 5.72
N ALA A 34 7.35 6.18 6.86
CA ALA A 34 5.98 6.67 7.06
C ALA A 34 5.89 8.20 6.88
N GLN A 35 6.81 8.96 7.48
CA GLN A 35 6.84 10.41 7.35
C GLN A 35 7.04 10.87 5.90
N ARG A 36 7.98 10.25 5.17
CA ARG A 36 8.20 10.55 3.74
C ARG A 36 6.96 10.26 2.92
N ALA A 37 6.37 9.08 3.08
CA ALA A 37 5.16 8.69 2.37
C ALA A 37 4.00 9.66 2.66
N MET A 38 3.75 9.99 3.93
CA MET A 38 2.70 10.94 4.31
C MET A 38 2.95 12.34 3.75
N SER A 39 4.21 12.78 3.63
CA SER A 39 4.53 14.12 3.10
C SER A 39 4.14 14.30 1.63
N VAL A 40 4.04 13.21 0.86
CA VAL A 40 3.64 13.22 -0.54
C VAL A 40 2.17 12.82 -0.72
N TYR A 41 1.42 12.59 0.35
CA TYR A 41 0.01 12.19 0.28
C TYR A 41 -0.86 13.21 -0.46
N ASP A 42 -0.66 14.51 -0.23
CA ASP A 42 -1.44 15.58 -0.85
C ASP A 42 -0.88 16.03 -2.22
N LEU A 43 0.16 15.35 -2.72
CA LEU A 43 0.76 15.64 -4.02
C LEU A 43 -0.26 15.37 -5.14
N ALA A 44 -0.49 16.37 -5.99
CA ALA A 44 -1.34 16.21 -7.16
C ALA A 44 -0.62 15.34 -8.20
N LEU A 45 -1.31 14.31 -8.71
CA LEU A 45 -0.81 13.43 -9.77
C LEU A 45 -1.15 13.98 -11.15
N SER A 46 -0.35 13.64 -12.16
CA SER A 46 -0.74 13.87 -13.56
C SER A 46 -1.95 12.99 -13.94
N PRO A 47 -2.67 13.27 -15.05
CA PRO A 47 -3.81 12.45 -15.46
C PRO A 47 -3.47 10.97 -15.64
N ASP A 48 -2.27 10.65 -16.10
CA ASP A 48 -1.83 9.27 -16.34
C ASP A 48 -1.49 8.56 -15.03
N GLU A 49 -0.79 9.25 -14.14
CA GLU A 49 -0.48 8.79 -12.78
C GLU A 49 -1.77 8.58 -11.97
N GLN A 50 -2.73 9.49 -12.10
CA GLN A 50 -4.02 9.40 -11.43
C GLN A 50 -4.82 8.18 -11.90
N ARG A 51 -4.70 7.77 -13.17
CA ARG A 51 -5.35 6.53 -13.66
C ARG A 51 -4.78 5.30 -12.98
N ALA A 52 -3.46 5.21 -12.81
CA ALA A 52 -2.83 4.10 -12.08
C ALA A 52 -3.28 4.08 -10.60
N TYR A 53 -3.29 5.25 -9.95
CA TYR A 53 -3.74 5.37 -8.57
C TYR A 53 -5.22 4.98 -8.41
N GLN A 54 -6.09 5.49 -9.28
CA GLN A 54 -7.52 5.19 -9.25
C GLN A 54 -7.80 3.71 -9.53
N TYR A 55 -7.09 3.10 -10.48
CA TYR A 55 -7.19 1.67 -10.70
C TYR A 55 -6.94 0.89 -9.40
N ALA A 56 -5.92 1.26 -8.63
CA ALA A 56 -5.63 0.59 -7.37
C ALA A 56 -6.72 0.82 -6.30
N MET A 57 -7.29 2.02 -6.24
CA MET A 57 -8.45 2.33 -5.39
C MET A 57 -9.63 1.41 -5.71
N ASP A 58 -9.88 1.16 -6.99
CA ASP A 58 -11.06 0.39 -7.42
C ASP A 58 -10.84 -1.13 -7.31
N ASN A 59 -9.60 -1.61 -7.39
CA ASN A 59 -9.28 -3.04 -7.55
C ASN A 59 -8.56 -3.69 -6.36
N SER A 60 -8.11 -2.93 -5.37
CA SER A 60 -7.60 -3.51 -4.12
C SER A 60 -8.71 -4.15 -3.28
N ASP A 61 -8.34 -5.05 -2.38
CA ASP A 61 -9.27 -5.79 -1.52
C ASP A 61 -10.08 -4.83 -0.64
N GLU A 62 -9.42 -3.77 -0.15
CA GLU A 62 -9.98 -2.77 0.76
C GLU A 62 -10.60 -1.57 0.05
N LYS A 63 -10.67 -1.59 -1.29
CA LYS A 63 -11.08 -0.45 -2.12
C LYS A 63 -10.32 0.85 -1.78
N GLY A 64 -9.01 0.71 -1.56
CA GLY A 64 -8.14 1.79 -1.15
C GLY A 64 -6.85 1.31 -0.46
N PRO A 65 -6.01 2.24 0.04
CA PRO A 65 -4.71 1.93 0.64
C PRO A 65 -4.77 1.16 1.98
N CYS A 66 -5.93 1.16 2.67
CA CYS A 66 -6.27 0.32 3.82
C CYS A 66 -7.80 0.39 3.99
N CYS A 67 -8.37 -0.51 4.82
CA CYS A 67 -9.79 -0.58 5.14
C CYS A 67 -10.42 0.71 5.72
N CYS A 68 -9.62 1.62 6.28
CA CYS A 68 -10.11 2.85 6.90
C CYS A 68 -9.15 4.02 6.67
N GLN A 69 -9.69 5.25 6.66
CA GLN A 69 -8.92 6.50 6.49
C GLN A 69 -8.10 6.90 7.72
N CYS A 70 -7.37 5.95 8.29
CA CYS A 70 -6.44 6.16 9.42
C CYS A 70 -5.05 6.62 8.94
N TRP A 71 -4.07 6.67 9.84
CA TRP A 71 -2.70 7.04 9.48
C TRP A 71 -2.10 6.13 8.40
N ARG A 72 -2.42 4.81 8.41
CA ARG A 72 -1.96 3.88 7.37
C ARG A 72 -2.50 4.24 5.99
N TRP A 73 -3.74 4.75 5.89
CA TRP A 73 -4.28 5.25 4.63
C TRP A 73 -3.41 6.36 4.05
N ARG A 74 -2.99 7.31 4.88
CA ARG A 74 -2.10 8.39 4.46
C ARG A 74 -0.71 7.88 4.08
N VAL A 75 -0.17 6.92 4.84
CA VAL A 75 1.12 6.29 4.52
C VAL A 75 1.04 5.56 3.18
N TYR A 76 0.14 4.61 3.01
CA TYR A 76 0.09 3.77 1.80
C TYR A 76 -0.44 4.51 0.57
N GLY A 77 -1.33 5.50 0.75
CA GLY A 77 -1.73 6.38 -0.33
C GLY A 77 -0.58 7.27 -0.79
N GLY A 78 0.21 7.80 0.15
CA GLY A 78 1.39 8.58 -0.19
C GLY A 78 2.50 7.73 -0.81
N LEU A 79 2.73 6.54 -0.27
CA LEU A 79 3.65 5.56 -0.84
C LEU A 79 3.27 5.21 -2.28
N ALA A 80 1.99 4.98 -2.57
CA ALA A 80 1.53 4.72 -3.93
C ALA A 80 1.86 5.88 -4.90
N LYS A 81 1.67 7.13 -4.46
CA LYS A 81 2.04 8.31 -5.27
C LYS A 81 3.55 8.37 -5.52
N PHE A 82 4.36 8.08 -4.51
CA PHE A 82 5.82 7.97 -4.65
C PHE A 82 6.19 6.87 -5.66
N LEU A 83 5.61 5.67 -5.53
CA LEU A 83 5.89 4.52 -6.40
C LEU A 83 5.51 4.79 -7.86
N ILE A 84 4.39 5.47 -8.11
CA ILE A 84 4.01 5.86 -9.46
C ILE A 84 5.05 6.82 -10.08
N ARG A 85 5.49 7.83 -9.32
CA ARG A 85 6.39 8.87 -9.85
C ARG A 85 7.81 8.39 -10.05
N GLU A 86 8.38 7.78 -9.02
CA GLU A 86 9.80 7.45 -8.95
C GLU A 86 10.09 6.06 -9.53
N HIS A 87 9.13 5.14 -9.45
CA HIS A 87 9.29 3.74 -9.87
C HIS A 87 8.36 3.33 -11.01
N ARG A 88 7.53 4.24 -11.53
CA ARG A 88 6.60 3.99 -12.67
C ARG A 88 5.65 2.83 -12.42
N PHE A 89 5.22 2.64 -11.17
CA PHE A 89 4.27 1.58 -10.83
C PHE A 89 2.96 1.71 -11.60
N THR A 90 2.47 0.59 -12.12
CA THR A 90 1.12 0.47 -12.68
C THR A 90 0.07 0.32 -11.59
N GLY A 91 -1.21 0.42 -11.96
CA GLY A 91 -2.31 0.19 -11.02
C GLY A 91 -2.28 -1.22 -10.41
N GLU A 92 -1.96 -2.24 -11.21
CA GLU A 92 -1.85 -3.63 -10.76
C GLU A 92 -0.73 -3.82 -9.74
N GLN A 93 0.42 -3.18 -9.95
CA GLN A 93 1.53 -3.22 -9.00
C GLN A 93 1.17 -2.52 -7.68
N LEU A 94 0.37 -1.45 -7.73
CA LEU A 94 -0.13 -0.79 -6.53
C LEU A 94 -1.17 -1.63 -5.77
N VAL A 95 -2.10 -2.29 -6.47
CA VAL A 95 -3.05 -3.24 -5.86
C VAL A 95 -2.29 -4.29 -5.08
N ASP A 96 -1.27 -4.87 -5.70
CA ASP A 96 -0.47 -5.91 -5.08
C ASP A 96 0.27 -5.40 -3.82
N VAL A 97 0.89 -4.22 -3.89
CA VAL A 97 1.52 -3.60 -2.70
C VAL A 97 0.51 -3.38 -1.58
N TRP A 98 -0.66 -2.81 -1.86
CA TRP A 98 -1.67 -2.55 -0.83
C TRP A 98 -2.24 -3.84 -0.22
N ASN A 99 -2.55 -4.84 -1.04
CA ASN A 99 -3.09 -6.12 -0.59
C ASN A 99 -2.09 -6.87 0.28
N LEU A 100 -0.81 -6.93 -0.15
CA LEU A 100 0.27 -7.51 0.65
C LEU A 100 0.52 -6.71 1.93
N SER A 101 0.37 -5.39 1.85
CA SER A 101 0.56 -4.47 2.97
C SER A 101 -0.64 -4.35 3.91
N SER A 102 -1.72 -5.10 3.71
CA SER A 102 -2.88 -5.02 4.60
C SER A 102 -2.50 -5.55 5.99
N GLY A 103 -2.39 -4.61 6.94
CA GLY A 103 -2.09 -4.85 8.34
C GLY A 103 -3.25 -4.48 9.26
N CYS A 104 -4.43 -4.18 8.70
CA CYS A 104 -5.57 -3.64 9.42
C CYS A 104 -6.37 -4.75 10.19
N GLY A 105 -5.77 -5.95 10.33
CA GLY A 105 -6.25 -7.02 11.22
C GLY A 105 -7.28 -7.98 10.62
N GLY A 106 -7.67 -7.79 9.36
CA GLY A 106 -8.71 -8.57 8.68
C GLY A 106 -8.34 -10.04 8.49
N GLY A 107 -8.93 -10.93 9.30
CA GLY A 107 -9.23 -12.29 8.86
C GLY A 107 -10.28 -12.27 7.74
N ALA A 108 -10.55 -13.43 7.13
CA ALA A 108 -11.55 -13.60 6.06
C ALA A 108 -12.97 -13.13 6.42
N GLU A 109 -13.21 -12.79 7.68
CA GLU A 109 -14.49 -12.35 8.23
C GLU A 109 -14.73 -10.82 8.11
N HIS A 110 -13.71 -10.05 7.72
CA HIS A 110 -13.81 -8.60 7.60
C HIS A 110 -14.03 -8.14 6.15
N HIS A 111 -15.11 -8.63 5.54
CA HIS A 111 -15.65 -7.99 4.34
C HIS A 111 -16.44 -6.75 4.76
N HIS A 112 -15.81 -5.58 4.72
CA HIS A 112 -16.53 -4.32 4.83
C HIS A 112 -17.22 -4.04 3.49
N GLY A 113 -18.54 -4.29 3.47
CA GLY A 113 -19.42 -4.07 2.32
C GLY A 113 -19.74 -2.61 2.04
#